data_AF-A0A3Q8W5R5-F1
#
_entry.id   AF-A0A3Q8W5R5-F1
#
_cell.length_a   1.000
_cell.length_b   1.000
_cell.length_c   1.000
_cell.angle_alpha   90.00
_cell.angle_beta   90.00
_cell.angle_gamma   90.00
#
_symmetry.space_group_name_H-M   'P 1'
#
loop_
_entity.id
_entity.type
_entity.pdbx_description
1 polymer ?
#
loop_
_entity_poly.entity_id
_entity_poly.type
_entity_poly.pdbx_seq_one_letter_code
_entity_poly.pdbx_strand_id
1 'polypeptide(L)'
;MVVEVGYAQAWDPESRTAWRPLSVGEARERDAAGLPYVVVYRTAGREAPLEVRLVSWRDHHVGLWVYDDQGRRTNDLDMRLLDDPARLFHRYAVAWRYPGPDTAEFDPQCPRIVLDLFPDGRGLRKEEPRGYSTVAGLTEEQRWMDRPAFGEWPLLSATVHGLTEPPVFEAAEVPAGEAGEAPAGCWRAPRPARPGPIGELFRPGVRVTDGYHPEQTVVEPRRVGTLRVPSGLLAVAGPDNVDDEPAITVPVPPGEYVLDEARVEYAYHCEWRDARVETTSPTAVRLLLGETPAASWEMALGPDDDLRIFIENQIAGFTTDGAAGCFADAGSFRSLLSLFERGLIHGEPDLDGYEDLDDGSMFMHRTWDTATGGELMVFATTGDGTYPVWLGRSAAGELVSVVVLVEGMPEILPERDGDRAGA
;
A
#
# COMPACT_ATOMS: atom_id res chain seq x y z
N MET A 1 17.26 -6.88 -37.38
CA MET A 1 18.12 -6.83 -36.17
C MET A 1 17.98 -8.13 -35.39
N VAL A 2 19.08 -8.71 -34.89
CA VAL A 2 19.03 -9.92 -34.05
C VAL A 2 18.91 -9.51 -32.58
N VAL A 3 17.93 -10.07 -31.87
CA VAL A 3 17.71 -9.87 -30.44
C VAL A 3 17.94 -11.21 -29.74
N GLU A 4 18.92 -11.25 -28.86
CA GLU A 4 19.17 -12.39 -28.00
C GLU A 4 18.17 -12.40 -26.84
N VAL A 5 17.55 -13.56 -26.59
CA VAL A 5 16.56 -13.77 -25.54
C VAL A 5 17.15 -14.72 -24.50
N GLY A 6 17.47 -14.17 -23.34
CA GLY A 6 17.93 -14.94 -22.18
C GLY A 6 16.83 -15.12 -21.14
N TYR A 7 16.90 -16.21 -20.39
CA TYR A 7 16.01 -16.46 -19.25
C TYR A 7 16.81 -16.56 -17.96
N ALA A 8 16.22 -16.17 -16.84
CA ALA A 8 16.86 -16.25 -15.53
C ALA A 8 15.83 -16.48 -14.41
N GLN A 9 16.28 -16.98 -13.26
CA GLN A 9 15.39 -17.16 -12.11
C GLN A 9 15.02 -15.81 -11.48
N ALA A 10 15.96 -14.86 -11.45
CA ALA A 10 15.72 -13.53 -10.92
C ALA A 10 16.57 -12.48 -11.64
N TRP A 11 16.32 -11.21 -11.31
CA TRP A 11 17.00 -10.07 -11.91
C TRP A 11 17.43 -9.10 -10.83
N ASP A 12 18.69 -8.68 -10.86
CA ASP A 12 19.19 -7.62 -10.00
C ASP A 12 18.98 -6.26 -10.71
N PRO A 13 18.07 -5.40 -10.21
CA PRO A 13 17.80 -4.10 -10.83
C PRO A 13 18.95 -3.11 -10.68
N GLU A 14 19.81 -3.24 -9.66
CA GLU A 14 20.92 -2.33 -9.40
C GLU A 14 22.09 -2.62 -10.35
N SER A 15 22.53 -3.88 -10.39
CA SER A 15 23.62 -4.29 -11.28
C SER A 15 23.15 -4.55 -12.72
N ARG A 16 21.85 -4.64 -12.96
CA ARG A 16 21.22 -4.95 -14.26
C ARG A 16 21.70 -6.30 -14.79
N THR A 17 21.78 -7.28 -13.90
CA THR A 17 22.27 -8.62 -14.24
C THR A 17 21.24 -9.70 -13.94
N ALA A 18 21.29 -10.75 -14.77
CA ALA A 18 20.51 -11.96 -14.56
C ALA A 18 21.11 -12.79 -13.43
N TRP A 19 20.30 -13.12 -12.43
CA TRP A 19 20.68 -14.06 -11.39
C TRP A 19 20.20 -15.46 -11.74
N ARG A 20 21.15 -16.42 -11.74
CA ARG A 20 20.96 -17.82 -12.16
C ARG A 20 20.25 -17.91 -13.52
N PRO A 21 21.00 -17.74 -14.63
CA PRO A 21 20.46 -17.98 -15.96
C PRO A 21 19.83 -19.36 -16.09
N LEU A 22 18.77 -19.45 -16.88
CA LEU A 22 17.98 -20.65 -17.10
C LEU A 22 18.06 -21.06 -18.57
N SER A 23 18.03 -22.36 -18.81
CA SER A 23 17.71 -22.87 -20.14
C SER A 23 16.25 -22.53 -20.51
N VAL A 24 15.95 -22.52 -21.81
CA VAL A 24 14.59 -22.32 -22.32
C VAL A 24 13.61 -23.36 -21.76
N GLY A 25 14.08 -24.60 -21.58
CA GLY A 25 13.28 -25.70 -21.01
C GLY A 25 12.88 -25.44 -19.56
N GLU A 26 13.86 -25.09 -18.70
CA GLU A 26 13.60 -24.77 -17.30
C GLU A 26 12.70 -23.53 -17.15
N ALA A 27 12.92 -22.50 -17.96
CA ALA A 27 12.08 -21.31 -17.96
C ALA A 27 10.62 -21.64 -18.35
N ARG A 28 10.42 -22.51 -19.33
CA ARG A 28 9.09 -22.99 -19.74
C ARG A 28 8.41 -23.82 -18.65
N GLU A 29 9.15 -24.68 -17.96
CA GLU A 29 8.62 -25.45 -16.83
C GLU A 29 8.20 -24.53 -15.67
N ARG A 30 8.99 -23.49 -15.38
CA ARG A 30 8.64 -22.47 -14.37
C ARG A 30 7.42 -21.66 -14.76
N ASP A 31 7.32 -21.24 -16.02
CA ASP A 31 6.16 -20.55 -16.57
C ASP A 31 4.89 -21.39 -16.40
N ALA A 32 4.93 -22.66 -16.79
CA ALA A 32 3.81 -23.58 -16.64
C ALA A 32 3.44 -23.83 -15.16
N ALA A 33 4.43 -23.84 -14.26
CA ALA A 33 4.22 -23.96 -12.82
C ALA A 33 3.80 -22.64 -12.13
N GLY A 34 3.75 -21.54 -12.89
CA GLY A 34 3.45 -20.20 -12.38
C GLY A 34 4.53 -19.59 -11.48
N LEU A 35 5.73 -20.16 -11.49
CA LEU A 35 6.85 -19.71 -10.66
C LEU A 35 7.52 -18.46 -11.26
N PRO A 36 8.16 -17.61 -10.44
CA PRO A 36 8.83 -16.41 -10.93
C PRO A 36 9.96 -16.74 -11.90
N TYR A 37 10.07 -16.00 -13.00
CA TYR A 37 11.21 -16.04 -13.90
C TYR A 37 11.34 -14.70 -14.65
N VAL A 38 12.49 -14.51 -15.28
CA VAL A 38 12.84 -13.28 -15.99
C VAL A 38 13.13 -13.61 -17.44
N VAL A 39 12.69 -12.73 -18.35
CA VAL A 39 13.08 -12.73 -19.76
C VAL A 39 13.90 -11.47 -20.01
N VAL A 40 15.07 -11.61 -20.65
CA VAL A 40 15.95 -10.49 -20.93
C VAL A 40 16.25 -10.44 -22.42
N TYR A 41 15.95 -9.30 -23.03
CA TYR A 41 16.18 -9.03 -24.44
C TYR A 41 17.44 -8.19 -24.60
N ARG A 42 18.41 -8.67 -25.39
CA ARG A 42 19.70 -7.98 -25.65
C ARG A 42 19.96 -7.85 -27.14
N THR A 43 20.74 -6.85 -27.51
CA THR A 43 21.29 -6.69 -28.86
C THR A 43 22.79 -6.62 -28.80
N ALA A 44 23.46 -7.19 -29.80
CA ALA A 44 24.91 -7.12 -29.92
C ALA A 44 25.40 -5.67 -29.86
N GLY A 45 26.43 -5.42 -29.05
CA GLY A 45 27.05 -4.10 -28.92
C GLY A 45 26.42 -3.16 -27.87
N ARG A 46 25.33 -3.57 -27.19
CA ARG A 46 24.79 -2.85 -26.03
C ARG A 46 25.14 -3.58 -24.74
N GLU A 47 25.59 -2.80 -23.75
CA GLU A 47 25.89 -3.32 -22.39
C GLU A 47 24.59 -3.55 -21.60
N ALA A 48 23.68 -2.57 -21.65
CA ALA A 48 22.36 -2.70 -21.04
C ALA A 48 21.41 -3.55 -21.92
N PRO A 49 20.47 -4.29 -21.31
CA PRO A 49 19.40 -4.94 -22.06
C PRO A 49 18.55 -3.91 -22.81
N LEU A 50 17.81 -4.35 -23.84
CA LEU A 50 16.74 -3.54 -24.43
C LEU A 50 15.52 -3.51 -23.50
N GLU A 51 15.15 -4.70 -23.03
CA GLU A 51 13.93 -4.92 -22.28
C GLU A 51 14.13 -6.09 -21.31
N VAL A 52 13.53 -5.96 -20.13
CA VAL A 52 13.46 -7.02 -19.11
C VAL A 52 12.00 -7.25 -18.77
N ARG A 53 11.57 -8.51 -18.73
CA ARG A 53 10.25 -8.92 -18.26
C ARG A 53 10.37 -9.75 -17.01
N LEU A 54 9.47 -9.49 -16.07
CA LEU A 54 9.50 -9.99 -14.71
C LEU A 54 8.19 -10.73 -14.45
N VAL A 55 8.17 -12.03 -14.68
CA VAL A 55 6.94 -12.82 -14.75
C VAL A 55 6.77 -13.63 -13.48
N SER A 56 5.60 -13.55 -12.86
CA SER A 56 5.19 -14.46 -11.78
C SER A 56 3.68 -14.67 -11.81
N TRP A 57 3.23 -15.77 -12.42
CA TRP A 57 1.78 -16.04 -12.55
C TRP A 57 1.12 -16.37 -11.22
N ARG A 58 1.83 -17.03 -10.30
CA ARG A 58 1.34 -17.30 -8.93
C ARG A 58 1.09 -16.02 -8.14
N ASP A 59 1.82 -14.95 -8.47
CA ASP A 59 1.72 -13.64 -7.83
C ASP A 59 0.91 -12.65 -8.71
N HIS A 60 0.22 -13.16 -9.74
CA HIS A 60 -0.64 -12.39 -10.65
C HIS A 60 0.06 -11.23 -11.37
N HIS A 61 1.38 -11.30 -11.59
CA HIS A 61 2.17 -10.14 -11.98
C HIS A 61 3.06 -10.39 -13.20
N VAL A 62 3.10 -9.39 -14.10
CA VAL A 62 4.12 -9.24 -15.15
C VAL A 62 4.65 -7.80 -15.11
N GLY A 63 5.93 -7.65 -14.79
CA GLY A 63 6.65 -6.38 -14.90
C GLY A 63 7.37 -6.28 -16.23
N LEU A 64 7.51 -5.07 -16.76
CA LEU A 64 8.29 -4.81 -17.97
C LEU A 64 9.08 -3.52 -17.83
N TRP A 65 10.39 -3.62 -18.03
CA TRP A 65 11.31 -2.49 -18.03
C TRP A 65 11.97 -2.32 -19.39
N VAL A 66 11.96 -1.09 -19.92
CA VAL A 66 12.70 -0.73 -21.15
C VAL A 66 13.87 0.16 -20.76
N TYR A 67 15.01 -0.05 -21.41
CA TYR A 67 16.25 0.67 -21.12
C TYR A 67 16.77 1.45 -22.33
N ASP A 68 17.29 2.66 -22.09
CA ASP A 68 18.00 3.41 -23.12
C ASP A 68 19.45 2.95 -23.32
N ASP A 69 20.17 3.60 -24.23
CA ASP A 69 21.56 3.27 -24.56
C ASP A 69 22.54 3.53 -23.41
N GLN A 70 22.12 4.25 -22.37
CA GLN A 70 22.88 4.50 -21.14
C GLN A 70 22.52 3.51 -20.03
N GLY A 71 21.61 2.59 -20.33
CA GLY A 71 21.08 1.60 -19.39
C GLY A 71 20.13 2.18 -18.35
N ARG A 72 19.57 3.37 -18.55
CA ARG A 72 18.55 3.94 -17.66
C ARG A 72 17.18 3.39 -18.04
N ARG A 73 16.32 3.08 -17.06
CA ARG A 73 14.94 2.69 -17.32
C ARG A 73 14.13 3.87 -17.88
N THR A 74 13.66 3.73 -19.11
CA THR A 74 12.76 4.70 -19.75
C THR A 74 11.30 4.37 -19.55
N ASN A 75 10.98 3.10 -19.32
CA ASN A 75 9.62 2.64 -19.08
C ASN A 75 9.59 1.59 -17.98
N ASP A 76 8.57 1.67 -17.14
CA ASP A 76 8.19 0.65 -16.16
C ASP A 76 6.71 0.37 -16.29
N LEU A 77 6.34 -0.86 -16.59
CA LEU A 77 4.95 -1.30 -16.72
C LEU A 77 4.71 -2.44 -15.73
N ASP A 78 3.60 -2.31 -15.00
CA ASP A 78 3.04 -3.31 -14.11
C ASP A 78 1.73 -3.82 -14.73
N MET A 79 1.69 -5.11 -15.00
CA MET A 79 0.54 -5.79 -15.58
C MET A 79 0.06 -6.92 -14.67
N ARG A 80 -1.26 -7.06 -14.55
CA ARG A 80 -1.90 -8.01 -13.63
C ARG A 80 -2.73 -9.07 -14.32
N LEU A 81 -2.56 -10.31 -13.88
CA LEU A 81 -3.42 -11.43 -14.27
C LEU A 81 -4.61 -11.50 -13.30
N LEU A 82 -5.74 -10.96 -13.73
CA LEU A 82 -6.98 -10.94 -12.93
C LEU A 82 -7.85 -12.17 -13.25
N ASP A 83 -9.16 -12.02 -13.28
CA ASP A 83 -10.10 -13.15 -13.38
C ASP A 83 -10.10 -13.82 -14.76
N ASP A 84 -9.86 -13.05 -15.83
CA ASP A 84 -9.73 -13.58 -17.18
C ASP A 84 -8.28 -14.03 -17.42
N PRO A 85 -7.99 -15.35 -17.47
CA PRO A 85 -6.63 -15.85 -17.60
C PRO A 85 -6.02 -15.60 -18.98
N ALA A 86 -6.83 -15.19 -19.97
CA ALA A 86 -6.39 -14.92 -21.33
C ALA A 86 -5.88 -13.49 -21.54
N ARG A 87 -6.01 -12.61 -20.53
CA ARG A 87 -5.63 -11.20 -20.66
C ARG A 87 -4.85 -10.70 -19.45
N LEU A 88 -4.06 -9.66 -19.67
CA LEU A 88 -3.32 -8.93 -18.66
C LEU A 88 -3.85 -7.50 -18.57
N PHE A 89 -4.14 -7.06 -17.36
CA PHE A 89 -4.57 -5.71 -17.06
C PHE A 89 -3.36 -4.79 -16.91
N HIS A 90 -3.32 -3.66 -17.63
CA HIS A 90 -2.29 -2.63 -17.46
C HIS A 90 -2.56 -1.83 -16.19
N ARG A 91 -2.06 -2.29 -15.04
CA ARG A 91 -2.36 -1.68 -13.74
C ARG A 91 -1.66 -0.34 -13.55
N TYR A 92 -0.37 -0.27 -13.89
CA TYR A 92 0.44 0.92 -13.65
C TYR A 92 1.52 1.02 -14.72
N ALA A 93 1.83 2.24 -15.15
CA ALA A 93 2.94 2.49 -16.06
C ALA A 93 3.60 3.84 -15.79
N VAL A 94 4.92 3.90 -15.91
CA VAL A 94 5.70 5.14 -15.89
C VAL A 94 6.58 5.19 -17.12
N ALA A 95 6.62 6.34 -17.77
CA ALA A 95 7.55 6.63 -18.84
C ALA A 95 8.36 7.89 -18.52
N TRP A 96 9.67 7.76 -18.42
CA TRP A 96 10.61 8.88 -18.20
C TRP A 96 11.11 9.42 -19.53
N ARG A 97 11.28 10.74 -19.59
CA ARG A 97 11.86 11.44 -20.75
C ARG A 97 13.12 12.19 -20.30
N TYR A 98 14.23 11.48 -20.23
CA TYR A 98 15.52 12.05 -19.84
C TYR A 98 15.93 13.18 -20.82
N PRO A 99 16.12 14.43 -20.34
CA PRO A 99 16.45 15.56 -21.21
C PRO A 99 17.80 15.45 -21.91
N GLY A 100 18.74 14.70 -21.33
CA GLY A 100 20.08 14.56 -21.86
C GLY A 100 20.86 13.38 -21.27
N PRO A 101 22.10 13.20 -21.72
CA PRO A 101 22.93 12.06 -21.34
C PRO A 101 23.42 12.10 -19.88
N ASP A 102 23.49 13.30 -19.30
CA ASP A 102 24.02 13.47 -17.93
C ASP A 102 22.93 13.35 -16.85
N THR A 103 21.66 13.22 -17.26
CA THR A 103 20.53 13.06 -16.32
C THR A 103 20.57 11.66 -15.71
N ALA A 104 20.57 11.59 -14.38
CA ALA A 104 20.57 10.32 -13.66
C ALA A 104 19.25 9.55 -13.91
N GLU A 105 19.34 8.22 -13.82
CA GLU A 105 18.14 7.38 -13.77
C GLU A 105 17.27 7.83 -12.58
N PHE A 106 15.97 8.00 -12.84
CA PHE A 106 14.96 8.47 -11.88
C PHE A 106 15.19 9.86 -11.27
N ASP A 107 15.95 10.73 -11.93
CA ASP A 107 16.07 12.12 -11.52
C ASP A 107 14.68 12.71 -11.20
N PRO A 108 14.45 13.24 -9.98
CA PRO A 108 13.13 13.75 -9.57
C PRO A 108 12.60 14.88 -10.45
N GLN A 109 13.48 15.62 -11.14
CA GLN A 109 13.14 16.70 -12.05
C GLN A 109 12.90 16.21 -13.48
N CYS A 110 13.15 14.93 -13.77
CA CYS A 110 12.94 14.34 -15.08
C CYS A 110 11.45 14.32 -15.43
N PRO A 111 11.04 14.88 -16.58
CA PRO A 111 9.67 14.79 -17.05
C PRO A 111 9.23 13.33 -17.17
N ARG A 112 8.07 13.01 -16.60
CA ARG A 112 7.53 11.66 -16.63
C ARG A 112 6.02 11.65 -16.79
N ILE A 113 5.52 10.59 -17.40
CA ILE A 113 4.09 10.31 -17.49
C ILE A 113 3.84 9.08 -16.65
N VAL A 114 2.93 9.19 -15.68
CA VAL A 114 2.44 8.09 -14.86
C VAL A 114 1.00 7.81 -15.27
N LEU A 115 0.69 6.53 -15.48
CA LEU A 115 -0.64 6.03 -15.73
C LEU A 115 -0.99 5.02 -14.63
N ASP A 116 -2.12 5.23 -13.97
CA ASP A 116 -2.65 4.37 -12.92
C ASP A 116 -4.07 3.98 -13.32
N LEU A 117 -4.33 2.69 -13.57
CA LEU A 117 -5.62 2.19 -14.04
C LEU A 117 -6.26 1.26 -13.03
N PHE A 118 -7.60 1.29 -12.99
CA PHE A 118 -8.42 0.44 -12.13
C PHE A 118 -9.33 -0.50 -12.94
N PRO A 119 -9.65 -1.71 -12.41
CA PRO A 119 -10.52 -2.67 -13.10
C PRO A 119 -11.93 -2.15 -13.40
N ASP A 120 -12.43 -1.22 -12.59
CA ASP A 120 -13.74 -0.56 -12.75
C ASP A 120 -13.83 0.43 -13.94
N GLY A 121 -12.72 0.70 -14.62
CA GLY A 121 -12.66 1.62 -15.77
C GLY A 121 -12.14 3.01 -15.44
N ARG A 122 -11.90 3.32 -14.17
CA ARG A 122 -11.22 4.56 -13.79
C ARG A 122 -9.74 4.51 -14.16
N GLY A 123 -9.17 5.69 -14.38
CA GLY A 123 -7.74 5.85 -14.56
C GLY A 123 -7.29 7.26 -14.23
N LEU A 124 -6.06 7.37 -13.74
CA LEU A 124 -5.37 8.63 -13.47
C LEU A 124 -4.16 8.72 -14.37
N ARG A 125 -3.99 9.88 -15.02
CA ARG A 125 -2.78 10.20 -15.78
C ARG A 125 -2.12 11.41 -15.16
N LYS A 126 -0.87 11.26 -14.72
CA LYS A 126 -0.05 12.35 -14.20
C LYS A 126 1.06 12.65 -15.19
N GLU A 127 1.17 13.90 -15.62
CA GLU A 127 2.28 14.39 -16.43
C GLU A 127 3.10 15.36 -15.60
N GLU A 128 4.28 14.96 -15.14
CA GLU A 128 5.15 15.86 -14.40
C GLU A 128 6.11 16.60 -15.35
N PRO A 129 6.31 17.93 -15.16
CA PRO A 129 5.80 18.78 -14.07
C PRO A 129 4.44 19.45 -14.35
N ARG A 130 3.73 19.09 -15.43
CA ARG A 130 2.51 19.78 -15.91
C ARG A 130 1.27 19.58 -15.05
N GLY A 131 1.22 18.56 -14.18
CA GLY A 131 0.09 18.27 -13.28
C GLY A 131 -0.53 16.89 -13.52
N TYR A 132 -1.78 16.71 -13.14
CA TYR A 132 -2.53 15.46 -13.34
C TYR A 132 -3.87 15.71 -14.03
N SER A 133 -4.42 14.66 -14.64
CA SER A 133 -5.77 14.62 -15.16
C SER A 133 -6.40 13.25 -14.93
N THR A 134 -7.69 13.24 -14.62
CA THR A 134 -8.49 12.01 -14.58
C THR A 134 -8.79 11.59 -16.02
N VAL A 135 -8.51 10.34 -16.36
CA VAL A 135 -8.81 9.79 -17.68
C VAL A 135 -10.02 8.87 -17.56
N ALA A 136 -11.14 9.29 -18.16
CA ALA A 136 -12.31 8.45 -18.31
C ALA A 136 -12.37 7.90 -19.74
N GLY A 137 -12.83 6.66 -19.90
CA GLY A 137 -13.15 6.09 -21.21
C GLY A 137 -11.93 5.65 -22.04
N LEU A 138 -10.93 5.02 -21.40
CA LEU A 138 -9.88 4.31 -22.13
C LEU A 138 -10.48 3.13 -22.90
N THR A 139 -9.93 2.85 -24.09
CA THR A 139 -10.34 1.69 -24.88
C THR A 139 -9.89 0.39 -24.21
N GLU A 140 -10.51 -0.72 -24.58
CA GLU A 140 -10.17 -2.04 -24.02
C GLU A 140 -8.70 -2.39 -24.30
N GLU A 141 -8.20 -2.06 -25.49
CA GLU A 141 -6.81 -2.29 -25.91
C GLU A 141 -5.79 -1.42 -25.18
N GLN A 142 -6.23 -0.31 -24.56
CA GLN A 142 -5.37 0.52 -23.71
C GLN A 142 -5.29 -0.01 -22.27
N ARG A 143 -6.31 -0.75 -21.84
CA ARG A 143 -6.43 -1.28 -20.48
C ARG A 143 -5.97 -2.73 -20.37
N TRP A 144 -6.07 -3.47 -21.46
CA TRP A 144 -5.83 -4.89 -21.51
C TRP A 144 -4.95 -5.25 -22.71
N MET A 145 -4.11 -6.25 -22.51
CA MET A 145 -3.46 -6.96 -23.59
C MET A 145 -3.75 -8.46 -23.49
N ASP A 146 -3.74 -9.15 -24.62
CA ASP A 146 -3.78 -10.61 -24.62
C ASP A 146 -2.57 -11.16 -23.86
N ARG A 147 -2.80 -12.19 -23.05
CA ARG A 147 -1.73 -12.91 -22.37
C ARG A 147 -0.95 -13.69 -23.41
N PRO A 148 0.34 -13.36 -23.63
CA PRO A 148 1.13 -14.06 -24.62
C PRO A 148 1.51 -15.45 -24.12
N ALA A 149 1.66 -16.39 -25.06
CA ALA A 149 2.25 -17.68 -24.76
C ALA A 149 3.74 -17.54 -24.41
N PHE A 150 4.30 -18.57 -23.77
CA PHE A 150 5.71 -18.58 -23.42
C PHE A 150 6.59 -18.37 -24.66
N GLY A 151 7.40 -17.30 -24.63
CA GLY A 151 8.32 -16.93 -25.71
C GLY A 151 7.72 -16.02 -26.79
N GLU A 152 6.41 -15.74 -26.75
CA GLU A 152 5.70 -14.94 -27.75
C GLU A 152 5.41 -13.51 -27.25
N TRP A 153 6.31 -12.95 -26.45
CA TRP A 153 6.12 -11.63 -25.86
C TRP A 153 6.29 -10.49 -26.90
N PRO A 154 5.34 -9.55 -27.00
CA PRO A 154 5.45 -8.42 -27.93
C PRO A 154 6.43 -7.37 -27.41
N LEU A 155 7.49 -7.06 -28.15
CA LEU A 155 8.58 -6.19 -27.68
C LEU A 155 8.19 -4.69 -27.64
N LEU A 156 8.02 -4.12 -26.44
CA LEU A 156 7.70 -2.68 -26.28
C LEU A 156 8.89 -1.81 -26.66
N SER A 157 10.10 -2.25 -26.33
CA SER A 157 11.34 -1.54 -26.69
C SER A 157 11.48 -1.34 -28.20
N ALA A 158 10.88 -2.19 -29.04
CA ALA A 158 10.84 -1.96 -30.49
C ALA A 158 10.09 -0.69 -30.86
N THR A 159 8.93 -0.44 -30.25
CA THR A 159 8.16 0.78 -30.45
C THR A 159 8.87 1.99 -29.85
N VAL A 160 9.42 1.86 -28.64
CA VAL A 160 10.12 2.95 -27.93
C VAL A 160 11.36 3.41 -28.69
N HIS A 161 12.15 2.47 -29.23
CA HIS A 161 13.35 2.78 -30.01
C HIS A 161 13.07 2.99 -31.51
N GLY A 162 11.81 2.93 -31.94
CA GLY A 162 11.43 3.17 -33.33
C GLY A 162 11.99 2.15 -34.33
N LEU A 163 12.10 0.88 -33.93
CA LEU A 163 12.54 -0.20 -34.81
C LEU A 163 11.50 -0.43 -35.90
N THR A 164 11.93 -0.31 -37.16
CA THR A 164 11.05 -0.40 -38.34
C THR A 164 10.90 -1.83 -38.88
N GLU A 165 11.81 -2.73 -38.54
CA GLU A 165 11.80 -4.13 -38.97
C GLU A 165 11.58 -5.07 -37.78
N PRO A 166 10.81 -6.17 -37.95
CA PRO A 166 10.64 -7.16 -36.89
C PRO A 166 11.99 -7.74 -36.45
N PRO A 167 12.28 -7.80 -35.13
CA PRO A 167 13.50 -8.44 -34.64
C PRO A 167 13.46 -9.95 -34.89
N VAL A 168 14.62 -10.53 -35.19
CA VAL A 168 14.81 -11.98 -35.20
C VAL A 168 15.30 -12.39 -33.82
N PHE A 169 14.62 -13.33 -33.17
CA PHE A 169 14.95 -13.78 -31.83
C PHE A 169 15.87 -15.01 -31.85
N GLU A 170 16.95 -14.94 -31.09
CA GLU A 170 17.87 -16.06 -30.86
C GLU A 170 17.94 -16.35 -29.37
N ALA A 171 17.84 -17.62 -28.96
CA ALA A 171 17.94 -17.99 -27.56
C ALA A 171 19.39 -17.87 -27.08
N ALA A 172 19.61 -17.25 -25.92
CA ALA A 172 20.91 -17.22 -25.27
C ALA A 172 21.32 -18.64 -24.85
N GLU A 173 22.53 -19.06 -25.19
CA GLU A 173 23.11 -20.28 -24.65
C GLU A 173 23.70 -20.01 -23.26
N VAL A 174 23.18 -20.69 -22.23
CA VAL A 174 23.66 -20.50 -20.86
C VAL A 174 23.83 -21.85 -20.15
N PRO A 175 24.98 -22.08 -19.48
CA PRO A 175 25.15 -23.26 -18.65
C PRO A 175 24.23 -23.20 -17.43
N ALA A 176 23.67 -24.35 -17.04
CA ALA A 176 22.77 -24.46 -15.90
C ALA A 176 23.47 -24.00 -14.61
N GLY A 177 22.88 -23.02 -13.91
CA GLY A 177 23.36 -22.54 -12.62
C GLY A 177 22.85 -23.39 -11.44
N GLU A 178 23.64 -23.45 -10.37
CA GLU A 178 23.27 -24.16 -9.12
C GLU A 178 21.95 -23.65 -8.52
N ALA A 179 21.21 -24.56 -7.89
CA ALA A 179 19.91 -24.25 -7.29
C ALA A 179 20.05 -23.42 -6.00
N GLY A 180 19.19 -22.40 -5.85
CA GLY A 180 19.15 -21.56 -4.66
C GLY A 180 17.98 -20.58 -4.67
N GLU A 181 17.82 -19.88 -3.55
CA GLU A 181 16.93 -18.73 -3.43
C GLU A 181 17.65 -17.46 -3.92
N ALA A 182 16.92 -16.57 -4.58
CA ALA A 182 17.50 -15.34 -5.09
C ALA A 182 17.90 -14.41 -3.92
N PRO A 183 19.02 -13.67 -4.04
CA PRO A 183 19.40 -12.64 -3.06
C PRO A 183 18.29 -11.62 -2.84
N ALA A 184 18.24 -11.02 -1.65
CA ALA A 184 17.20 -10.06 -1.26
C ALA A 184 17.13 -8.80 -2.15
N GLY A 185 18.24 -8.42 -2.80
CA GLY A 185 18.29 -7.30 -3.75
C GLY A 185 17.73 -7.64 -5.13
N CYS A 186 17.53 -8.91 -5.46
CA CYS A 186 16.88 -9.30 -6.70
C CYS A 186 15.39 -8.96 -6.68
N TRP A 187 14.85 -8.67 -7.85
CA TRP A 187 13.45 -8.37 -8.06
C TRP A 187 12.54 -9.48 -7.51
N ARG A 188 11.41 -9.05 -6.94
CA ARG A 188 10.27 -9.88 -6.57
C ARG A 188 8.97 -9.19 -7.00
N ALA A 189 7.90 -9.96 -7.14
CA ALA A 189 6.57 -9.40 -7.38
C ALA A 189 6.19 -8.39 -6.28
N PRO A 190 5.51 -7.27 -6.65
CA PRO A 190 5.06 -6.26 -5.70
C PRO A 190 4.17 -6.85 -4.61
N ARG A 191 4.27 -6.30 -3.40
CA ARG A 191 3.47 -6.72 -2.25
C ARG A 191 2.77 -5.54 -1.58
N PRO A 192 1.58 -5.75 -1.00
CA PRO A 192 0.94 -4.76 -0.14
C PRO A 192 1.86 -4.32 1.00
N ALA A 193 1.54 -3.16 1.58
CA ALA A 193 2.21 -2.68 2.78
C ALA A 193 2.15 -3.74 3.89
N ARG A 194 3.18 -3.76 4.72
CA ARG A 194 3.23 -4.60 5.92
C ARG A 194 2.78 -3.78 7.13
N PRO A 195 2.23 -4.44 8.17
CA PRO A 195 1.75 -3.75 9.38
C PRO A 195 2.86 -3.00 10.11
N GLY A 196 4.12 -3.43 9.95
CA GLY A 196 5.19 -3.02 10.85
C GLY A 196 4.90 -3.49 12.28
N PRO A 197 5.62 -2.96 13.27
CA PRO A 197 5.47 -3.35 14.68
C PRO A 197 4.33 -2.61 15.40
N ILE A 198 3.08 -2.73 14.92
CA ILE A 198 1.90 -1.98 15.44
C ILE A 198 1.75 -2.07 16.96
N GLY A 199 1.97 -3.26 17.54
CA GLY A 199 1.83 -3.47 18.99
C GLY A 199 2.75 -2.57 19.83
N GLU A 200 3.87 -2.14 19.26
CA GLU A 200 4.86 -1.30 19.93
C GLU A 200 4.36 0.15 20.11
N LEU A 201 3.41 0.60 19.29
CA LEU A 201 2.75 1.92 19.44
C LEU A 201 1.90 2.02 20.71
N PHE A 202 1.61 0.88 21.36
CA PHE A 202 0.84 0.80 22.59
C PHE A 202 1.71 0.40 23.79
N ARG A 203 3.04 0.36 23.63
CA ARG A 203 3.98 0.02 24.70
C ARG A 203 4.75 1.26 25.14
N PRO A 204 4.48 1.81 26.34
CA PRO A 204 5.17 2.99 26.85
C PRO A 204 6.69 2.79 26.91
N GLY A 205 7.43 3.84 26.59
CA GLY A 205 8.90 3.87 26.59
C GLY A 205 9.55 3.37 25.29
N VAL A 206 8.78 2.83 24.34
CA VAL A 206 9.33 2.50 23.02
C VAL A 206 9.78 3.78 22.32
N ARG A 207 10.98 3.76 21.77
CA ARG A 207 11.56 4.87 21.00
C ARG A 207 11.27 4.65 19.52
N VAL A 208 10.75 5.68 18.87
CA VAL A 208 10.40 5.64 17.45
C VAL A 208 10.84 6.92 16.73
N THR A 209 10.84 6.90 15.40
CA THR A 209 11.03 8.08 14.54
C THR A 209 10.14 7.98 13.30
N ASP A 210 9.60 9.11 12.89
CA ASP A 210 8.89 9.30 11.61
C ASP A 210 9.82 9.83 10.50
N GLY A 211 11.12 9.96 10.78
CA GLY A 211 12.13 10.55 9.89
C GLY A 211 12.21 12.08 9.91
N TYR A 212 11.16 12.77 10.38
CA TYR A 212 11.16 14.23 10.56
C TYR A 212 11.60 14.62 11.96
N HIS A 213 11.06 13.92 12.96
CA HIS A 213 11.43 14.02 14.36
C HIS A 213 12.47 12.94 14.65
N PRO A 214 13.71 13.33 15.04
CA PRO A 214 14.81 12.39 15.20
C PRO A 214 14.55 11.33 16.28
N GLU A 215 13.69 11.64 17.25
CA GLU A 215 13.29 10.72 18.30
C GLU A 215 11.93 11.15 18.89
N GLN A 216 11.05 10.18 19.04
CA GLN A 216 9.78 10.27 19.74
C GLN A 216 9.68 9.10 20.72
N THR A 217 8.94 9.27 21.81
CA THR A 217 8.74 8.22 22.82
C THR A 217 7.26 7.87 22.91
N VAL A 218 6.92 6.59 22.76
CA VAL A 218 5.57 6.09 23.01
C VAL A 218 5.22 6.30 24.48
N VAL A 219 4.07 6.90 24.76
CA VAL A 219 3.57 7.14 26.12
C VAL A 219 2.39 6.21 26.43
N GLU A 220 1.87 6.26 27.66
CA GLU A 220 0.69 5.48 28.05
C GLU A 220 -0.48 5.73 27.07
N PRO A 221 -1.04 4.67 26.44
CA PRO A 221 -2.23 4.81 25.61
C PRO A 221 -3.35 5.47 26.40
N ARG A 222 -4.05 6.42 25.78
CA ARG A 222 -5.19 7.07 26.42
C ARG A 222 -6.42 6.21 26.20
N ARG A 223 -7.08 5.79 27.28
CA ARG A 223 -8.44 5.25 27.21
C ARG A 223 -9.39 6.40 26.91
N VAL A 224 -10.03 6.37 25.74
CA VAL A 224 -10.99 7.43 25.33
C VAL A 224 -12.39 7.06 25.77
N GLY A 225 -12.77 5.79 25.65
CA GLY A 225 -14.10 5.34 26.04
C GLY A 225 -14.39 3.91 25.63
N THR A 226 -15.66 3.63 25.36
CA THR A 226 -16.14 2.36 24.84
C THR A 226 -17.06 2.54 23.64
N LEU A 227 -17.17 1.50 22.83
CA LEU A 227 -18.03 1.40 21.66
C LEU A 227 -18.91 0.15 21.75
N ARG A 228 -20.22 0.33 21.68
CA ARG A 228 -21.19 -0.78 21.66
C ARG A 228 -21.49 -1.24 20.23
N VAL A 229 -21.29 -2.53 19.97
CA VAL A 229 -21.51 -3.20 18.68
C VAL A 229 -22.48 -4.38 18.86
N PRO A 230 -23.76 -4.15 19.14
CA PRO A 230 -24.73 -5.22 19.39
C PRO A 230 -25.05 -6.09 18.17
N SER A 231 -24.82 -5.61 16.94
CA SER A 231 -25.01 -6.43 15.74
C SER A 231 -23.98 -7.55 15.58
N GLY A 232 -22.83 -7.45 16.25
CA GLY A 232 -21.67 -8.32 16.01
C GLY A 232 -20.94 -8.03 14.70
N LEU A 233 -21.17 -6.86 14.09
CA LEU A 233 -20.47 -6.42 12.89
C LEU A 233 -19.94 -5.00 13.09
N LEU A 234 -18.63 -4.88 13.21
CA LEU A 234 -17.92 -3.61 13.34
C LEU A 234 -17.75 -2.97 11.96
N ALA A 235 -18.16 -1.73 11.81
CA ALA A 235 -17.88 -0.87 10.67
C ALA A 235 -16.64 -0.02 10.93
N VAL A 236 -15.79 0.15 9.90
CA VAL A 236 -14.69 1.12 9.88
C VAL A 236 -14.79 1.93 8.59
N ALA A 237 -14.85 3.26 8.70
CA ALA A 237 -15.07 4.15 7.55
C ALA A 237 -14.62 5.59 7.84
N GLY A 238 -14.52 6.42 6.79
CA GLY A 238 -14.57 7.87 6.93
C GLY A 238 -16.03 8.30 7.16
N PRO A 239 -16.32 9.22 8.09
CA PRO A 239 -17.70 9.67 8.34
C PRO A 239 -18.28 10.53 7.21
N ASP A 240 -17.42 11.00 6.30
CA ASP A 240 -17.75 11.77 5.11
C ASP A 240 -17.93 10.91 3.85
N ASN A 241 -18.04 9.58 4.02
CA ASN A 241 -18.18 8.65 2.91
C ASN A 241 -19.49 8.89 2.13
N VAL A 242 -19.38 9.03 0.80
CA VAL A 242 -20.48 9.45 -0.10
C VAL A 242 -21.61 8.41 -0.20
N ASP A 243 -21.29 7.12 0.00
CA ASP A 243 -22.25 6.02 -0.17
C ASP A 243 -23.04 5.70 1.11
N ASP A 244 -22.75 6.37 2.24
CA ASP A 244 -23.30 6.09 3.57
C ASP A 244 -23.22 4.59 3.96
N GLU A 245 -22.22 3.90 3.42
CA GLU A 245 -21.93 2.50 3.69
C GLU A 245 -20.53 2.36 4.33
N PRO A 246 -20.32 1.39 5.23
CA PRO A 246 -19.01 1.16 5.80
C PRO A 246 -18.00 0.78 4.70
N ALA A 247 -16.82 1.40 4.70
CA ALA A 247 -15.74 1.00 3.81
C ALA A 247 -15.25 -0.42 4.12
N ILE A 248 -15.16 -0.76 5.41
CA ILE A 248 -14.72 -2.07 5.91
C ILE A 248 -15.72 -2.56 6.95
N THR A 249 -16.05 -3.85 6.90
CA THR A 249 -16.83 -4.52 7.95
C THR A 249 -16.08 -5.72 8.50
N VAL A 250 -16.07 -5.86 9.83
CA VAL A 250 -15.32 -6.89 10.55
C VAL A 250 -16.28 -7.61 11.51
N PRO A 251 -16.49 -8.94 11.37
CA PRO A 251 -17.27 -9.69 12.34
C PRO A 251 -16.58 -9.69 13.71
N VAL A 252 -17.33 -9.31 14.74
CA VAL A 252 -16.89 -9.30 16.14
C VAL A 252 -17.98 -9.95 17.01
N PRO A 253 -17.67 -10.47 18.20
CA PRO A 253 -18.73 -10.83 19.14
C PRO A 253 -19.65 -9.61 19.40
N PRO A 254 -20.96 -9.79 19.60
CA PRO A 254 -21.78 -8.70 20.08
C PRO A 254 -21.32 -8.25 21.47
N GLY A 255 -21.06 -6.96 21.67
CA GLY A 255 -20.52 -6.48 22.94
C GLY A 255 -20.21 -5.00 23.00
N GLU A 256 -19.55 -4.64 24.09
CA GLU A 256 -19.00 -3.31 24.33
C GLU A 256 -17.48 -3.42 24.39
N TYR A 257 -16.81 -2.56 23.63
CA TYR A 257 -15.39 -2.66 23.38
C TYR A 257 -14.66 -1.39 23.75
N VAL A 258 -13.42 -1.57 24.19
CA VAL A 258 -12.56 -0.48 24.64
C VAL A 258 -11.97 0.25 23.45
N LEU A 259 -11.97 1.59 23.50
CA LEU A 259 -11.28 2.43 22.54
C LEU A 259 -10.09 3.14 23.19
N ASP A 260 -8.89 2.86 22.67
CA ASP A 260 -7.63 3.46 23.10
C ASP A 260 -7.00 4.29 21.97
N GLU A 261 -6.38 5.40 22.34
CA GLU A 261 -5.55 6.25 21.49
C GLU A 261 -4.06 6.01 21.82
N ALA A 262 -3.29 5.52 20.85
CA ALA A 262 -1.83 5.43 20.93
C ALA A 262 -1.20 6.79 20.64
N ARG A 263 -0.20 7.16 21.45
CA ARG A 263 0.39 8.50 21.44
C ARG A 263 1.90 8.46 21.60
N VAL A 264 2.55 9.46 21.02
CA VAL A 264 3.99 9.70 21.17
C VAL A 264 4.24 11.11 21.68
N GLU A 265 5.24 11.25 22.53
CA GLU A 265 5.78 12.53 22.98
C GLU A 265 7.08 12.84 22.24
N TYR A 266 7.24 14.09 21.83
CA TYR A 266 8.47 14.58 21.21
C TYR A 266 8.63 16.08 21.38
N ALA A 267 9.83 16.56 21.04
CA ALA A 267 10.16 17.98 21.12
C ALA A 267 10.81 18.47 19.82
N TYR A 268 10.38 19.63 19.37
CA TYR A 268 10.89 20.28 18.15
C TYR A 268 11.17 21.76 18.40
N HIS A 269 11.98 22.38 17.54
CA HIS A 269 12.16 23.84 17.56
C HIS A 269 11.08 24.47 16.68
N CYS A 270 10.23 25.29 17.29
CA CYS A 270 9.20 26.04 16.58
C CYS A 270 9.81 27.38 16.15
N GLU A 271 10.13 27.54 14.86
CA GLU A 271 10.74 28.75 14.32
C GLU A 271 9.91 30.01 14.60
N TRP A 272 8.58 29.92 14.50
CA TRP A 272 7.68 31.05 14.75
C TRP A 272 7.73 31.55 16.20
N ARG A 273 7.94 30.64 17.17
CA ARG A 273 8.09 30.99 18.60
C ARG A 273 9.54 31.22 19.02
N ASP A 274 10.49 30.94 18.14
CA ASP A 274 11.92 30.80 18.44
C ASP A 274 12.17 30.04 19.76
N ALA A 275 11.48 28.92 19.93
CA ALA A 275 11.49 28.17 21.18
C ALA A 275 11.35 26.66 20.93
N ARG A 276 11.90 25.87 21.86
CA ARG A 276 11.65 24.43 21.90
C ARG A 276 10.24 24.19 22.45
N VAL A 277 9.47 23.37 21.76
CA VAL A 277 8.11 22.98 22.11
C VAL A 277 8.09 21.47 22.34
N GLU A 278 7.54 21.05 23.47
CA GLU A 278 7.20 19.67 23.77
C GLU A 278 5.72 19.45 23.44
N THR A 279 5.40 18.36 22.77
CA THR A 279 4.03 18.02 22.36
C THR A 279 3.80 16.52 22.40
N THR A 280 2.53 16.15 22.47
CA THR A 280 2.06 14.77 22.30
C THR A 280 1.19 14.71 21.05
N SER A 281 1.40 13.69 20.22
CA SER A 281 0.61 13.46 19.01
C SER A 281 0.08 12.03 18.96
N PRO A 282 -1.12 11.82 18.41
CA PRO A 282 -1.67 10.49 18.20
C PRO A 282 -1.02 9.80 17.01
N THR A 283 -0.88 8.48 17.11
CA THR A 283 -0.31 7.65 16.02
C THR A 283 -1.29 6.59 15.53
N ALA A 284 -2.15 6.09 16.41
CA ALA A 284 -3.15 5.09 16.07
C ALA A 284 -4.36 5.13 17.01
N VAL A 285 -5.49 4.64 16.54
CA VAL A 285 -6.69 4.38 17.34
C VAL A 285 -6.97 2.89 17.34
N ARG A 286 -7.20 2.31 18.51
CA ARG A 286 -7.40 0.87 18.71
C ARG A 286 -8.73 0.59 19.36
N LEU A 287 -9.50 -0.31 18.74
CA LEU A 287 -10.59 -1.01 19.38
C LEU A 287 -10.08 -2.36 19.94
N LEU A 288 -10.10 -2.51 21.26
CA LEU A 288 -9.64 -3.72 21.94
C LEU A 288 -10.83 -4.67 22.17
N LEU A 289 -10.76 -5.86 21.57
CA LEU A 289 -11.78 -6.90 21.61
C LEU A 289 -11.50 -7.97 22.67
N GLY A 290 -10.22 -8.10 23.07
CA GLY A 290 -9.79 -8.97 24.15
C GLY A 290 -8.41 -8.58 24.68
N GLU A 291 -8.11 -8.98 25.91
CA GLU A 291 -6.88 -8.61 26.63
C GLU A 291 -5.62 -9.35 26.14
N THR A 292 -5.78 -10.40 25.33
CA THR A 292 -4.64 -11.17 24.81
C THR A 292 -3.89 -10.35 23.76
N PRO A 293 -2.57 -10.21 23.86
CA PRO A 293 -1.79 -9.50 22.84
C PRO A 293 -1.93 -10.11 21.44
N ALA A 294 -1.94 -9.26 20.42
CA ALA A 294 -1.90 -9.71 19.03
C ALA A 294 -0.52 -10.32 18.70
N ALA A 295 -0.53 -11.53 18.16
CA ALA A 295 0.65 -12.24 17.66
C ALA A 295 0.88 -12.02 16.16
N SER A 296 -0.17 -11.69 15.41
CA SER A 296 -0.10 -11.40 13.98
C SER A 296 -1.07 -10.28 13.59
N TRP A 297 -0.76 -9.59 12.49
CA TRP A 297 -1.56 -8.51 11.95
C TRP A 297 -1.85 -8.74 10.47
N GLU A 298 -3.08 -8.53 10.06
CA GLU A 298 -3.53 -8.56 8.66
C GLU A 298 -4.22 -7.25 8.31
N MET A 299 -4.05 -6.78 7.06
CA MET A 299 -4.73 -5.59 6.58
C MET A 299 -6.20 -5.94 6.37
N ALA A 300 -7.11 -5.13 6.92
CA ALA A 300 -8.53 -5.28 6.66
C ALA A 300 -8.85 -4.76 5.26
N LEU A 301 -9.72 -5.47 4.55
CA LEU A 301 -10.11 -5.19 3.17
C LEU A 301 -11.60 -4.89 3.11
N GLY A 302 -11.97 -3.92 2.30
CA GLY A 302 -13.35 -3.67 1.90
C GLY A 302 -13.84 -4.70 0.87
N PRO A 303 -15.14 -4.72 0.56
CA PRO A 303 -15.73 -5.64 -0.42
C PRO A 303 -15.09 -5.58 -1.82
N ASP A 304 -14.62 -4.40 -2.22
CA ASP A 304 -14.07 -4.14 -3.56
C ASP A 304 -12.53 -4.13 -3.60
N ASP A 305 -11.86 -4.36 -2.47
CA ASP A 305 -10.40 -4.38 -2.41
C ASP A 305 -9.83 -5.69 -3.00
N ASP A 306 -8.98 -5.55 -4.02
CA ASP A 306 -8.28 -6.67 -4.65
C ASP A 306 -6.76 -6.53 -4.49
N LEU A 307 -6.15 -7.36 -3.63
CA LEU A 307 -4.70 -7.35 -3.41
C LEU A 307 -3.88 -7.64 -4.68
N ARG A 308 -4.46 -8.27 -5.70
CA ARG A 308 -3.77 -8.56 -6.96
C ARG A 308 -3.39 -7.29 -7.71
N ILE A 309 -4.12 -6.19 -7.51
CA ILE A 309 -3.83 -4.90 -8.15
C ILE A 309 -2.91 -4.00 -7.32
N PHE A 310 -2.40 -4.46 -6.18
CA PHE A 310 -1.60 -3.62 -5.31
C PHE A 310 -0.16 -3.50 -5.84
N ILE A 311 0.31 -2.26 -5.96
CA ILE A 311 1.73 -1.97 -6.19
C ILE A 311 2.52 -2.08 -4.87
N GLU A 312 3.85 -2.01 -4.94
CA GLU A 312 4.71 -2.22 -3.76
C GLU A 312 4.33 -1.23 -2.65
N ASN A 313 4.11 -1.75 -1.44
CA ASN A 313 3.72 -1.02 -0.25
C ASN A 313 2.40 -0.24 -0.38
N GLN A 314 1.52 -0.59 -1.33
CA GLN A 314 0.18 -0.02 -1.37
C GLN A 314 -0.65 -0.49 -0.17
N ILE A 315 -1.48 0.40 0.36
CA ILE A 315 -2.42 0.14 1.45
C ILE A 315 -3.85 0.05 0.94
N ALA A 316 -4.67 -0.75 1.63
CA ALA A 316 -6.12 -0.72 1.62
C ALA A 316 -6.59 -0.09 2.93
N GLY A 317 -7.82 0.42 2.96
CA GLY A 317 -8.33 1.16 4.11
C GLY A 317 -9.62 1.89 3.82
N PHE A 318 -10.00 2.81 4.70
CA PHE A 318 -11.03 3.79 4.40
C PHE A 318 -10.40 5.07 3.86
N THR A 319 -11.15 5.80 3.05
CA THR A 319 -10.77 7.13 2.56
C THR A 319 -11.53 8.22 3.32
N THR A 320 -10.92 9.39 3.47
CA THR A 320 -11.58 10.59 4.01
C THR A 320 -11.02 11.85 3.34
N ASP A 321 -11.91 12.80 3.08
CA ASP A 321 -11.65 14.20 2.70
C ASP A 321 -11.99 15.17 3.87
N GLY A 322 -12.42 14.62 5.01
CA GLY A 322 -12.74 15.35 6.23
C GLY A 322 -11.71 15.19 7.35
N ALA A 323 -10.55 14.59 7.04
CA ALA A 323 -9.53 14.20 8.02
C ALA A 323 -10.09 13.46 9.26
N ALA A 324 -11.05 12.56 9.04
CA ALA A 324 -11.70 11.81 10.11
C ALA A 324 -11.91 10.33 9.75
N GLY A 325 -11.87 9.48 10.76
CA GLY A 325 -12.23 8.07 10.66
C GLY A 325 -13.24 7.71 11.75
N CYS A 326 -13.90 6.57 11.63
CA CYS A 326 -14.82 6.10 12.64
C CYS A 326 -14.81 4.58 12.81
N PHE A 327 -15.13 4.17 14.04
CA PHE A 327 -15.58 2.82 14.36
C PHE A 327 -17.08 2.87 14.68
N ALA A 328 -17.86 1.94 14.17
CA ALA A 328 -19.31 1.96 14.39
C ALA A 328 -19.94 0.57 14.42
N ASP A 329 -21.15 0.47 14.95
CA ASP A 329 -22.02 -0.66 14.70
C ASP A 329 -22.55 -0.61 13.26
N ALA A 330 -22.15 -1.59 12.43
CA ALA A 330 -22.59 -1.68 11.04
C ALA A 330 -24.12 -1.84 10.92
N GLY A 331 -24.77 -2.46 11.90
CA GLY A 331 -26.22 -2.67 11.91
C GLY A 331 -27.05 -1.39 12.02
N SER A 332 -26.43 -0.27 12.38
CA SER A 332 -27.10 1.05 12.55
C SER A 332 -26.32 2.20 11.92
N PHE A 333 -25.35 1.89 11.05
CA PHE A 333 -24.36 2.81 10.53
C PHE A 333 -24.95 4.11 9.97
N ARG A 334 -25.94 4.02 9.08
CA ARG A 334 -26.61 5.19 8.49
C ARG A 334 -27.30 6.10 9.51
N SER A 335 -27.96 5.50 10.50
CA SER A 335 -28.63 6.28 11.56
C SER A 335 -27.60 7.00 12.43
N LEU A 336 -26.49 6.32 12.75
CA LEU A 336 -25.40 6.86 13.54
C LEU A 336 -24.65 7.99 12.83
N LEU A 337 -24.40 7.85 11.52
CA LEU A 337 -23.83 8.91 10.68
C LEU A 337 -24.76 10.13 10.61
N SER A 338 -26.05 9.92 10.40
CA SER A 338 -27.02 11.03 10.37
C SER A 338 -27.06 11.81 11.69
N LEU A 339 -26.93 11.14 12.83
CA LEU A 339 -26.78 11.82 14.13
C LEU A 339 -25.49 12.64 14.21
N PHE A 340 -24.39 12.11 13.66
CA PHE A 340 -23.10 12.79 13.65
C PHE A 340 -23.15 14.07 12.79
N GLU A 341 -23.70 13.99 11.58
CA GLU A 341 -23.88 15.15 10.71
C GLU A 341 -24.75 16.23 11.35
N ARG A 342 -25.87 15.82 11.97
CA ARG A 342 -26.78 16.75 12.64
C ARG A 342 -26.12 17.44 13.84
N GLY A 343 -25.37 16.69 14.64
CA GLY A 343 -24.66 17.23 15.80
C GLY A 343 -23.51 18.16 15.40
N LEU A 344 -22.61 17.69 14.53
CA LEU A 344 -21.37 18.41 14.19
C LEU A 344 -21.56 19.44 13.09
N ILE A 345 -22.16 19.06 11.96
CA ILE A 345 -22.23 19.90 10.75
C ILE A 345 -23.39 20.88 10.84
N HIS A 346 -24.55 20.43 11.29
CA HIS A 346 -25.73 21.29 11.43
C HIS A 346 -25.79 22.02 12.78
N GLY A 347 -25.01 21.57 13.78
CA GLY A 347 -24.96 22.20 15.09
C GLY A 347 -26.31 22.15 15.81
N GLU A 348 -27.07 21.05 15.66
CA GLU A 348 -28.38 20.92 16.30
C GLU A 348 -28.23 20.93 17.83
N PRO A 349 -28.84 21.92 18.53
CA PRO A 349 -28.74 21.99 19.98
C PRO A 349 -29.55 20.87 20.65
N ASP A 350 -29.04 20.35 21.76
CA ASP A 350 -29.70 19.32 22.59
C ASP A 350 -30.08 18.04 21.82
N LEU A 351 -29.27 17.68 20.80
CA LEU A 351 -29.46 16.45 20.03
C LEU A 351 -29.24 15.21 20.91
N ASP A 352 -30.32 14.47 21.19
CA ASP A 352 -30.21 13.15 21.81
C ASP A 352 -29.51 12.18 20.85
N GLY A 353 -28.59 11.37 21.37
CA GLY A 353 -27.79 10.46 20.54
C GLY A 353 -26.47 11.04 20.03
N TYR A 354 -26.02 12.20 20.50
CA TYR A 354 -24.76 12.84 20.10
C TYR A 354 -24.02 13.45 21.29
N GLU A 355 -22.69 13.29 21.31
CA GLU A 355 -21.80 13.87 22.31
C GLU A 355 -20.46 14.27 21.66
N ASP A 356 -20.00 15.48 22.00
CA ASP A 356 -18.65 15.97 21.71
C ASP A 356 -17.75 15.71 22.93
N LEU A 357 -16.71 14.90 22.75
CA LEU A 357 -15.82 14.48 23.81
C LEU A 357 -14.60 15.42 23.87
N ASP A 358 -14.78 16.63 24.38
CA ASP A 358 -13.68 17.57 24.64
C ASP A 358 -13.00 17.26 25.98
N ASP A 359 -12.16 16.21 25.98
CA ASP A 359 -11.45 15.73 27.18
C ASP A 359 -9.91 15.88 27.07
N GLY A 360 -9.44 16.62 26.06
CA GLY A 360 -8.02 16.76 25.72
C GLY A 360 -7.42 15.55 24.99
N SER A 361 -8.25 14.67 24.42
CA SER A 361 -7.87 13.75 23.35
C SER A 361 -7.81 14.46 21.99
N MET A 362 -7.55 13.70 20.92
CA MET A 362 -7.84 14.16 19.56
C MET A 362 -9.32 14.51 19.39
N PHE A 363 -9.68 15.15 18.28
CA PHE A 363 -11.09 15.31 17.88
C PHE A 363 -11.83 13.98 17.99
N MET A 364 -12.85 13.92 18.86
CA MET A 364 -13.60 12.71 19.22
C MET A 364 -15.10 13.02 19.36
N HIS A 365 -15.94 12.36 18.57
CA HIS A 365 -17.39 12.51 18.63
C HIS A 365 -18.10 11.17 18.71
N ARG A 366 -19.08 11.08 19.60
CA ARG A 366 -19.87 9.87 19.84
C ARG A 366 -21.30 10.04 19.39
N THR A 367 -21.83 9.03 18.73
CA THR A 367 -23.27 8.90 18.52
C THR A 367 -23.78 7.55 18.97
N TRP A 368 -25.05 7.52 19.41
CA TRP A 368 -25.73 6.29 19.81
C TRP A 368 -27.16 6.29 19.30
N ASP A 369 -27.60 5.15 18.79
CA ASP A 369 -28.97 4.91 18.38
C ASP A 369 -29.71 4.19 19.50
N THR A 370 -30.70 4.85 20.11
CA THR A 370 -31.46 4.29 21.23
C THR A 370 -32.35 3.11 20.83
N ALA A 371 -32.72 2.99 19.56
CA ALA A 371 -33.57 1.90 19.07
C ALA A 371 -32.80 0.59 18.95
N THR A 372 -31.53 0.66 18.53
CA THR A 372 -30.69 -0.50 18.24
C THR A 372 -29.65 -0.75 19.33
N GLY A 373 -29.30 0.29 20.09
CA GLY A 373 -28.24 0.28 21.09
C GLY A 373 -26.82 0.30 20.49
N GLY A 374 -26.71 0.47 19.17
CA GLY A 374 -25.44 0.60 18.47
C GLY A 374 -24.83 1.99 18.65
N GLU A 375 -23.51 2.06 18.51
CA GLU A 375 -22.76 3.30 18.69
C GLU A 375 -21.79 3.54 17.54
N LEU A 376 -21.38 4.79 17.39
CA LEU A 376 -20.33 5.22 16.48
C LEU A 376 -19.38 6.17 17.22
N MET A 377 -18.09 5.98 16.97
CA MET A 377 -17.01 6.81 17.48
C MET A 377 -16.20 7.36 16.33
N VAL A 378 -16.27 8.67 16.11
CA VAL A 378 -15.44 9.42 15.16
C VAL A 378 -14.18 9.90 15.86
N PHE A 379 -13.06 9.81 15.15
CA PHE A 379 -11.74 10.27 15.58
C PHE A 379 -11.04 11.04 14.44
N ALA A 380 -10.15 11.97 14.78
CA ALA A 380 -9.33 12.65 13.78
C ALA A 380 -8.27 11.74 13.17
N THR A 381 -7.97 12.01 11.90
CA THR A 381 -6.76 11.52 11.22
C THR A 381 -5.80 12.68 10.99
N THR A 382 -4.55 12.40 10.57
CA THR A 382 -3.56 13.47 10.32
C THR A 382 -3.86 14.35 9.09
N GLY A 383 -4.91 14.05 8.34
CA GLY A 383 -5.29 14.76 7.11
C GLY A 383 -6.13 13.88 6.17
N ASP A 384 -6.30 14.33 4.94
CA ASP A 384 -7.05 13.60 3.92
C ASP A 384 -6.24 12.44 3.33
N GLY A 385 -6.94 11.43 2.81
CA GLY A 385 -6.35 10.31 2.11
C GLY A 385 -6.88 8.95 2.57
N THR A 386 -6.06 7.92 2.37
CA THR A 386 -6.40 6.53 2.71
C THR A 386 -5.68 6.10 3.98
N TYR A 387 -6.41 5.57 4.95
CA TYR A 387 -5.88 5.13 6.24
C TYR A 387 -6.01 3.62 6.43
N PRO A 388 -4.91 2.90 6.70
CA PRO A 388 -4.94 1.46 6.78
C PRO A 388 -5.58 0.99 8.09
N VAL A 389 -6.37 -0.07 7.97
CA VAL A 389 -7.00 -0.77 9.09
C VAL A 389 -6.31 -2.12 9.26
N TRP A 390 -5.88 -2.43 10.47
CA TRP A 390 -5.14 -3.64 10.80
C TRP A 390 -5.89 -4.48 11.83
N LEU A 391 -6.04 -5.77 11.54
CA LEU A 391 -6.69 -6.76 12.39
C LEU A 391 -5.63 -7.54 13.16
N GLY A 392 -5.61 -7.38 14.48
CA GLY A 392 -4.72 -8.08 15.38
C GLY A 392 -5.32 -9.41 15.82
N ARG A 393 -4.61 -10.51 15.58
CA ARG A 393 -5.01 -11.86 16.00
C ARG A 393 -4.09 -12.41 17.08
N SER A 394 -4.67 -13.10 18.05
CA SER A 394 -3.92 -13.83 19.08
C SER A 394 -3.13 -14.99 18.46
N ALA A 395 -2.26 -15.63 19.24
CA ALA A 395 -1.56 -16.84 18.82
C ALA A 395 -2.52 -18.01 18.47
N ALA A 396 -3.75 -17.99 18.98
CA ALA A 396 -4.80 -18.94 18.65
C ALA A 396 -5.59 -18.57 17.38
N GLY A 397 -5.30 -17.42 16.75
CA GLY A 397 -5.99 -16.89 15.57
C GLY A 397 -7.26 -16.08 15.87
N GLU A 398 -7.60 -15.88 17.14
CA GLU A 398 -8.76 -15.10 17.55
C GLU A 398 -8.53 -13.61 17.33
N LEU A 399 -9.52 -12.89 16.80
CA LEU A 399 -9.44 -11.44 16.64
C LEU A 399 -9.50 -10.76 18.01
N VAL A 400 -8.44 -10.04 18.37
CA VAL A 400 -8.29 -9.40 19.69
C VAL A 400 -8.22 -7.87 19.61
N SER A 401 -7.94 -7.33 18.43
CA SER A 401 -7.77 -5.89 18.24
C SER A 401 -8.09 -5.48 16.81
N VAL A 402 -8.63 -4.27 16.64
CA VAL A 402 -8.72 -3.57 15.35
C VAL A 402 -8.04 -2.22 15.51
N VAL A 403 -7.11 -1.90 14.63
CA VAL A 403 -6.28 -0.68 14.73
C VAL A 403 -6.38 0.12 13.45
N VAL A 404 -6.63 1.42 13.56
CA VAL A 404 -6.42 2.40 12.50
C VAL A 404 -5.12 3.12 12.79
N LEU A 405 -4.15 3.03 11.89
CA LEU A 405 -3.00 3.94 11.94
C LEU A 405 -3.47 5.29 11.42
N VAL A 406 -3.45 6.32 12.25
CA VAL A 406 -3.84 7.68 11.87
C VAL A 406 -2.66 8.53 11.41
N GLU A 407 -1.46 8.00 11.60
CA GLU A 407 -0.18 8.49 11.08
C GLU A 407 0.57 7.32 10.40
N GLY A 408 1.57 7.60 9.58
CA GLY A 408 2.41 6.56 8.99
C GLY A 408 3.10 5.71 10.07
N MET A 409 3.35 4.42 9.77
CA MET A 409 4.03 3.53 10.72
C MET A 409 5.48 4.01 10.96
N PRO A 410 5.86 4.40 12.19
CA PRO A 410 7.20 4.90 12.45
C PRO A 410 8.23 3.76 12.54
N GLU A 411 9.50 4.11 12.38
CA GLU A 411 10.62 3.19 12.58
C GLU A 411 10.93 3.06 14.09
N ILE A 412 11.18 1.84 14.55
CA ILE A 412 11.60 1.60 15.93
C ILE A 412 13.10 1.86 16.05
N LEU A 413 13.46 2.73 17.00
CA LEU A 413 14.84 3.00 17.35
C LEU A 413 15.37 1.95 18.34
N PRO A 414 16.66 1.59 18.29
CA PRO A 414 17.25 0.68 19.26
C PRO A 414 17.14 1.24 20.69
N GLU A 415 17.10 0.35 21.68
CA GLU A 415 17.22 0.73 23.09
C GLU A 415 18.55 1.48 23.31
N ARG A 416 18.56 2.45 24.25
CA ARG A 416 19.80 3.17 24.57
C ARG A 416 20.79 2.19 25.19
N ASP A 417 22.03 2.18 24.72
CA ASP A 417 23.13 1.45 25.36
C ASP A 417 23.34 2.00 26.77
N GLY A 418 22.65 1.41 27.75
CA GLY A 418 22.62 1.86 29.15
C GLY A 418 21.73 1.01 30.05
N ASP A 419 20.63 0.45 29.54
CA ASP A 419 19.66 -0.30 30.36
C ASP A 419 19.96 -1.81 30.49
N ARG A 420 21.00 -2.32 29.82
CA ARG A 420 21.49 -3.71 30.03
C ARG A 420 22.41 -3.88 31.24
N ALA A 421 22.72 -2.82 31.99
CA ALA A 421 23.60 -2.86 33.15
C ALA A 421 22.83 -2.86 34.49
N GLY A 422 21.74 -3.63 34.58
CA GLY A 422 20.90 -3.68 35.78
C GLY A 422 19.99 -4.90 35.85
N ALA A 423 20.53 -6.10 35.62
CA ALA A 423 19.90 -7.37 35.96
C ALA A 423 20.81 -8.16 36.90
#